data_AF-A0A948CUW7-F1
#
_entry.id   AF-A0A948CUW7-F1
#
_cell.length_a   1.000
_cell.length_b   1.000
_cell.length_c   1.000
_cell.angle_alpha   90.00
_cell.angle_beta   90.00
_cell.angle_gamma   90.00
#
_symmetry.space_group_name_H-M   'P 1'
#
loop_
_entity.id
_entity.type
_entity.pdbx_description
1 polymer ?
#
loop_
_entity_poly.entity_id
_entity_poly.type
_entity_poly.pdbx_seq_one_letter_code
_entity_poly.pdbx_strand_id
1 'polypeptide(L)'
;MKYGYFDNEKKEYVLTRPDTPTPWINYIGGGEYGGIVSNTAGGYSFDRDPKNKRITRYRYNSVPIDQPGRYVFIRDDESGKYWSAT
;
A
#
# COMPACT_ATOMS: atom_id res chain seq x y z
N MET A 1 -2.96 -22.22 0.48
CA MET A 1 -1.99 -21.61 -0.45
C MET A 1 -1.20 -20.54 0.31
N LYS A 2 0.09 -20.34 0.03
CA LYS A 2 0.92 -19.31 0.70
C LYS A 2 1.15 -18.13 -0.25
N TYR A 3 1.16 -16.91 0.29
CA TYR A 3 1.39 -15.66 -0.46
C TYR A 3 2.76 -15.03 -0.17
N GLY A 4 3.46 -15.54 0.84
CA GLY A 4 4.73 -15.03 1.32
C GLY A 4 5.32 -15.88 2.44
N TYR A 5 6.36 -15.36 3.08
CA TYR A 5 7.08 -16.00 4.19
C TYR A 5 7.70 -14.98 5.14
N PHE A 6 8.06 -15.43 6.35
CA PHE A 6 8.83 -14.63 7.31
C PHE A 6 10.32 -14.66 6.95
N ASP A 7 10.92 -13.50 6.78
CA ASP A 7 12.36 -13.30 6.76
C ASP A 7 12.78 -12.81 8.16
N ASN A 8 13.21 -13.76 9.00
CA ASN A 8 13.56 -13.47 10.39
C ASN A 8 14.86 -12.66 10.52
N GLU A 9 15.75 -12.75 9.55
CA GLU A 9 17.02 -11.99 9.55
C GLU A 9 16.73 -10.51 9.33
N LYS A 10 15.89 -10.19 8.34
CA LYS A 10 15.47 -8.82 8.05
C LYS A 10 14.32 -8.32 8.92
N LYS A 11 13.68 -9.23 9.66
CA LYS A 11 12.48 -8.97 10.47
C LYS A 11 11.31 -8.48 9.61
N GLU A 12 11.13 -9.12 8.46
CA GLU A 12 10.13 -8.75 7.44
C GLU A 12 9.20 -9.92 7.14
N TYR A 13 8.03 -9.59 6.60
CA TYR A 13 7.19 -10.56 5.91
C TYR A 13 7.25 -10.29 4.40
N VAL A 14 7.83 -11.22 3.64
CA VAL A 14 8.05 -11.08 2.20
C VAL A 14 6.87 -11.66 1.44
N LEU A 15 6.13 -10.81 0.73
CA LEU A 15 5.10 -11.22 -0.23
C LEU A 15 5.73 -11.50 -1.59
N THR A 16 5.47 -12.68 -2.15
CA THR A 16 6.03 -13.11 -3.44
C THR A 16 5.04 -12.99 -4.61
N ARG A 17 3.77 -12.68 -4.30
CA ARG A 17 2.72 -12.42 -5.28
C ARG A 17 1.73 -11.37 -4.73
N PRO A 18 1.22 -10.45 -5.56
CA PRO A 18 0.43 -9.31 -5.10
C PRO A 18 -1.06 -9.63 -4.87
N ASP A 19 -1.58 -10.73 -5.43
CA ASP A 19 -3.01 -11.10 -5.43
C ASP A 19 -3.45 -11.80 -4.14
N THR A 20 -3.10 -11.23 -2.98
CA THR A 20 -3.55 -11.71 -1.67
C THR A 20 -5.10 -11.72 -1.58
N PRO A 21 -5.71 -12.62 -0.78
CA PRO A 21 -7.18 -12.72 -0.70
C PRO A 21 -7.87 -11.44 -0.18
N THR A 22 -7.09 -10.62 0.53
CA THR A 22 -7.46 -9.30 1.05
C THR A 22 -6.18 -8.45 1.12
N PRO A 23 -6.25 -7.11 1.09
CA PRO A 23 -5.08 -6.26 1.23
C PRO A 23 -4.38 -6.51 2.56
N TRP A 24 -3.08 -6.78 2.52
CA TRP A 24 -2.26 -6.93 3.72
C TRP A 24 -1.53 -5.62 3.95
N ILE A 25 -1.78 -5.02 5.11
CA ILE A 25 -1.27 -3.68 5.43
C ILE A 25 -0.04 -3.73 6.33
N ASN A 26 0.78 -2.70 6.22
CA ASN A 26 1.75 -2.29 7.22
C ASN A 26 1.45 -0.86 7.68
N TYR A 27 1.99 -0.50 8.84
CA TYR A 27 1.96 0.86 9.36
C TYR A 27 3.28 1.56 9.06
N ILE A 28 3.19 2.82 8.66
CA ILE A 28 4.34 3.72 8.49
C ILE A 28 4.17 4.92 9.41
N GLY A 29 5.23 5.33 10.09
CA GLY A 29 5.20 6.44 11.03
C GLY A 29 5.97 6.16 12.32
N GLY A 30 6.25 7.22 13.07
CA GLY A 30 7.09 7.16 14.27
C GLY A 30 6.85 8.27 15.29
N GLY A 31 5.69 8.92 15.26
CA GLY A 31 5.35 9.99 16.18
C GLY A 31 4.21 10.85 15.65
N GLU A 32 4.55 11.91 14.93
CA GLU A 32 3.55 12.83 14.40
C GLU A 32 2.93 12.34 13.09
N TYR A 33 3.73 11.88 12.14
CA TYR A 33 3.20 11.29 10.92
C TYR A 33 2.83 9.82 11.13
N GLY A 34 1.66 9.44 10.62
CA GLY A 34 1.19 8.06 10.59
C GLY A 34 0.51 7.73 9.26
N GLY A 35 0.48 6.44 8.92
CA GLY A 35 -0.25 5.95 7.76
C GLY A 35 -0.34 4.44 7.73
N ILE A 36 -1.33 3.96 6.98
CA ILE A 36 -1.46 2.55 6.60
C ILE A 36 -1.10 2.42 5.12
N VAL A 37 -0.35 1.39 4.75
CA VAL A 37 -0.01 1.06 3.36
C VAL A 37 -0.20 -0.42 3.11
N SER A 38 -0.93 -0.80 2.06
CA SER A 38 -1.09 -2.19 1.66
C SER A 38 0.04 -2.68 0.76
N ASN A 39 0.09 -4.00 0.53
CA ASN A 39 0.97 -4.63 -0.45
C ASN A 39 0.73 -4.18 -1.90
N THR A 40 -0.43 -3.58 -2.19
CA THR A 40 -0.80 -2.96 -3.48
C THR A 40 -0.82 -1.43 -3.40
N ALA A 41 -0.12 -0.86 -2.41
CA ALA A 41 0.07 0.57 -2.16
C ALA A 41 -1.20 1.41 -1.87
N GLY A 42 -2.34 0.76 -1.62
CA GLY A 42 -3.53 1.38 -1.06
C GLY A 42 -3.31 1.89 0.37
N GLY A 43 -4.23 2.71 0.84
CA GLY A 43 -4.22 3.26 2.20
C GLY A 43 -4.07 4.78 2.24
N TYR A 44 -3.85 5.33 3.44
CA TYR A 44 -3.77 6.77 3.64
C TYR A 44 -2.79 7.19 4.73
N SER A 45 -2.46 8.49 4.71
CA SER A 45 -1.58 9.17 5.66
C SER A 45 -2.33 10.21 6.47
N PHE A 46 -1.83 10.52 7.67
CA PHE A 46 -2.36 11.52 8.58
C PHE A 46 -1.25 12.14 9.45
N ASP A 47 -1.49 13.35 9.94
CA ASP A 47 -0.66 14.02 10.97
C ASP A 47 -1.35 13.91 12.33
N ARG A 48 -0.87 13.03 13.20
CA ARG A 48 -1.29 12.76 14.59
C ARG A 48 -2.73 12.24 14.74
N ASP A 49 -3.71 12.88 14.11
CA ASP A 49 -5.13 12.56 14.19
C ASP A 49 -5.65 12.01 12.84
N PRO A 50 -5.96 10.70 12.73
CA PRO A 50 -6.44 10.08 11.49
C PRO A 50 -7.88 10.51 11.09
N LYS A 51 -8.62 11.16 11.97
CA LYS A 51 -9.97 11.68 11.73
C LYS A 51 -9.91 13.12 11.22
N ASN A 52 -9.22 14.01 11.93
CA ASN A 52 -9.27 15.45 11.66
C ASN A 52 -8.06 15.98 10.87
N LYS A 53 -6.96 15.23 10.81
CA LYS A 53 -5.71 15.63 10.14
C LYS A 53 -5.26 14.59 9.10
N ARG A 54 -6.23 14.03 8.38
CA ARG A 54 -5.97 13.10 7.28
C ARG A 54 -5.42 13.86 6.07
N ILE A 55 -4.30 13.38 5.53
CA ILE A 55 -3.60 14.00 4.39
C ILE A 55 -4.11 13.43 3.06
N THR A 56 -4.22 12.10 2.96
CA THR A 56 -4.69 11.43 1.73
C THR A 56 -6.00 10.71 1.97
N ARG A 57 -6.84 10.59 0.94
CA ARG A 57 -8.15 9.91 1.04
C ARG A 57 -7.96 8.39 1.03
N TYR A 58 -8.90 7.67 1.63
CA TYR A 58 -9.07 6.22 1.47
C TYR A 58 -10.57 5.89 1.50
N ARG A 59 -11.00 4.93 0.68
CA ARG A 59 -12.40 4.47 0.63
C ARG A 59 -12.47 3.06 1.21
N TYR A 60 -13.01 2.95 2.42
CA TYR A 60 -13.32 1.66 3.01
C TYR A 60 -14.41 0.96 2.20
N ASN A 61 -14.28 -0.36 2.03
CA ASN A 61 -15.24 -1.20 1.30
C ASN A 61 -15.55 -0.71 -0.13
N SER A 62 -14.56 -0.14 -0.82
CA SER A 62 -14.70 0.27 -2.22
C SER A 62 -14.74 -0.94 -3.16
N VAL A 63 -15.23 -0.72 -4.38
CA VAL A 63 -15.14 -1.69 -5.49
C VAL A 63 -14.44 -1.00 -6.67
N PRO A 64 -13.22 -1.43 -7.05
CA PRO A 64 -12.37 -2.41 -6.36
C PRO A 64 -11.92 -1.91 -4.97
N ILE A 65 -11.58 -2.84 -4.08
CA ILE A 65 -11.10 -2.53 -2.73
C ILE A 65 -9.74 -1.82 -2.77
N ASP A 66 -9.36 -1.22 -1.64
CA ASP A 66 -8.00 -0.71 -1.40
C ASP A 66 -7.58 0.52 -2.21
N GLN A 67 -8.49 1.47 -2.38
CA GLN A 67 -8.24 2.69 -3.15
C GLN A 67 -8.78 3.97 -2.47
N PRO A 68 -8.19 5.14 -2.76
CA PRO A 68 -6.92 5.34 -3.47
C PRO A 68 -5.70 4.99 -2.57
N GLY A 69 -4.50 5.21 -3.11
CA GLY A 69 -3.22 4.88 -2.50
C GLY A 69 -2.09 5.78 -2.98
N ARG A 70 -0.84 5.36 -2.77
CA ARG A 70 0.35 6.06 -3.30
C ARG A 70 0.88 5.28 -4.50
N TYR A 71 0.56 5.75 -5.69
CA TYR A 71 0.89 5.04 -6.92
C TYR A 71 2.04 5.72 -7.65
N VAL A 72 2.97 4.91 -8.15
CA VAL A 72 4.00 5.33 -9.09
C VAL A 72 3.70 4.63 -10.41
N PHE A 73 3.35 5.41 -11.43
CA PHE A 73 3.12 4.91 -12.78
C PHE A 73 4.43 5.01 -13.56
N ILE A 74 4.77 3.92 -14.25
CA ILE A 74 5.91 3.82 -15.13
C ILE A 74 5.37 3.74 -16.55
N ARG A 75 5.98 4.49 -17.46
CA ARG A 75 5.69 4.44 -18.88
C ARG A 75 6.98 4.17 -19.64
N ASP A 76 6.91 3.24 -20.56
CA ASP A 76 7.96 2.97 -21.54
C ASP A 76 7.79 3.98 -22.70
N ASP A 77 8.80 4.81 -22.95
CA ASP A 77 8.71 5.91 -23.92
C ASP A 77 8.76 5.44 -25.38
N GLU A 78 9.37 4.28 -25.67
CA GLU A 78 9.47 3.75 -27.03
C GLU A 78 8.15 3.09 -27.47
N SER A 79 7.57 2.25 -26.60
CA SER A 79 6.36 1.48 -26.88
C SER A 79 5.08 2.17 -26.43
N GLY A 80 5.17 3.16 -25.54
CA GLY A 80 4.04 3.86 -24.93
C GLY A 80 3.26 3.05 -23.89
N LYS A 81 3.66 1.80 -23.59
CA LYS A 81 3.03 0.96 -22.56
C LYS A 81 3.25 1.56 -21.17
N TYR A 82 2.30 1.33 -20.27
CA TYR A 82 2.38 1.80 -18.89
C TYR A 82 1.89 0.77 -17.89
N TRP A 83 2.39 0.86 -16.66
CA TRP A 83 2.00 0.01 -15.53
C TRP A 83 2.25 0.74 -14.21
N SER A 84 1.66 0.28 -13.11
CA SER A 84 2.03 0.69 -11.76
C SER A 84 3.17 -0.19 -11.24
N ALA A 85 4.03 0.36 -10.39
CA ALA A 85 5.04 -0.42 -9.67
C ALA A 85 4.46 -1.31 -8.55
N THR A 86 3.13 -1.29 -8.38
CA THR A 86 2.36 -1.79 -7.24
C THR A 86 1.14 -2.55 -7.73
#